data_AF-A0A9E2NN71-F1
#
_entry.id   AF-A0A9E2NN71-F1
#
_cell.length_a   1.000
_cell.length_b   1.000
_cell.length_c   1.000
_cell.angle_alpha   90.00
_cell.angle_beta   90.00
_cell.angle_gamma   90.00
#
_symmetry.space_group_name_H-M   'P 1'
#
loop_
_entity.id
_entity.type
_entity.pdbx_description
1 polymer ?
#
loop_
_entity_poly.entity_id
_entity_poly.type
_entity_poly.pdbx_seq_one_letter_code
_entity_poly.pdbx_strand_id
1 'polypeptide(L)'
;MKQIIWSNDSYFDDKAREYYQDCQREYLEDDGYTVSDEEWGEEVYSWLDAERMNLNVQVDGVIIAFGDLGLWRGRRQGYQILGSNLADILRSSCDDNEWYGDGYNIRARLTHHDGTNYVLYRVAKSREDAER
;
A
#
# COMPACT_ATOMS: atom_id res chain seq x y z
N MET A 1 2.17 -13.43 -12.35
CA MET A 1 3.45 -12.81 -11.94
C MET A 1 3.09 -11.69 -11.00
N LYS A 2 3.74 -11.58 -9.84
CA LYS A 2 3.46 -10.51 -8.88
C LYS A 2 4.00 -9.19 -9.42
N GLN A 3 3.17 -8.17 -9.48
CA GLN A 3 3.55 -6.79 -9.85
C GLN A 3 3.28 -5.88 -8.66
N ILE A 4 4.34 -5.36 -8.04
CA ILE A 4 4.21 -4.48 -6.87
C ILE A 4 3.64 -3.14 -7.32
N ILE A 5 2.63 -2.68 -6.61
CA ILE A 5 2.14 -1.30 -6.69
C ILE A 5 2.91 -0.48 -5.65
N TRP A 6 2.90 -0.93 -4.40
CA TRP A 6 3.70 -0.35 -3.33
C TRP A 6 3.95 -1.36 -2.21
N SER A 7 5.10 -1.29 -1.56
CA SER A 7 5.44 -2.06 -0.35
C SER A 7 6.27 -1.22 0.59
N ASN A 8 6.05 -1.36 1.90
CA ASN A 8 6.97 -0.80 2.90
C ASN A 8 8.29 -1.57 3.00
N ASP A 9 8.45 -2.69 2.29
CA ASP A 9 9.74 -3.40 2.17
C ASP A 9 10.86 -2.46 1.65
N SER A 10 10.51 -1.44 0.88
CA SER A 10 11.43 -0.39 0.42
C SER A 10 12.14 0.33 1.57
N TYR A 11 11.56 0.33 2.77
CA TYR A 11 12.19 0.86 3.98
C TYR A 11 13.50 0.13 4.32
N PHE A 12 13.59 -1.16 3.98
CA PHE A 12 14.77 -1.99 4.22
C PHE A 12 15.70 -2.10 2.99
N ASP A 13 15.46 -1.30 1.95
CA ASP A 13 16.36 -1.24 0.80
C ASP A 13 17.49 -0.24 1.06
N ASP A 14 18.59 -0.74 1.62
CA ASP A 14 19.78 0.05 1.92
C ASP A 14 20.34 0.77 0.67
N LYS A 15 20.19 0.20 -0.52
CA LYS A 15 20.69 0.82 -1.75
C LYS A 15 19.82 1.99 -2.17
N ALA A 16 18.51 1.87 -2.03
CA ALA A 16 17.60 2.98 -2.27
C ALA A 16 17.86 4.13 -1.29
N ARG A 17 18.12 3.80 -0.02
CA ARG A 17 18.47 4.79 1.01
C ARG A 17 19.80 5.47 0.73
N GLU A 18 20.83 4.70 0.37
CA GLU A 18 22.15 5.23 0.00
C GLU A 18 22.05 6.16 -1.22
N TYR A 19 21.30 5.75 -2.25
CA TYR A 19 21.06 6.58 -3.42
C TYR A 19 20.36 7.90 -3.07
N TYR A 20 19.30 7.85 -2.26
CA TYR A 20 18.61 9.06 -1.80
C TYR A 20 19.54 9.98 -1.01
N GLN A 21 20.35 9.43 -0.10
CA GLN A 21 21.33 10.19 0.66
C GLN A 21 22.34 10.90 -0.24
N ASP A 22 22.86 10.22 -1.26
CA ASP A 22 23.82 10.81 -2.20
C ASP A 22 23.17 11.93 -3.03
N CYS A 23 21.91 11.77 -3.44
CA CYS A 23 21.15 12.86 -4.07
C CYS A 23 20.99 14.07 -3.13
N GLN A 24 20.75 13.85 -1.83
CA GLN A 24 20.64 14.95 -0.86
C GLN A 24 21.99 15.64 -0.63
N ARG A 25 23.11 14.90 -0.57
CA ARG A 25 24.46 15.50 -0.48
C ARG A 25 24.75 16.40 -1.66
N GLU A 26 24.40 15.97 -2.87
CA GLU A 26 24.55 16.77 -4.09
C GLU A 26 23.66 18.02 -4.06
N TYR A 27 22.38 17.86 -3.69
CA TYR A 27 21.42 18.97 -3.64
C TYR A 27 21.75 20.02 -2.58
N LEU A 28 22.25 19.59 -1.42
CA LEU A 28 22.58 20.45 -0.28
C LEU A 28 24.03 20.96 -0.30
N GLU A 29 24.87 20.44 -1.21
CA GLU A 29 26.32 20.65 -1.23
C GLU A 29 27.00 20.31 0.11
N ASP A 30 26.53 19.24 0.77
CA ASP A 30 27.03 18.77 2.07
C ASP A 30 27.35 17.27 2.06
N ASP A 31 28.61 16.92 1.82
CA ASP A 31 29.10 15.53 1.84
C ASP A 31 28.91 14.83 3.20
N GLY A 32 28.77 15.60 4.29
CA GLY A 32 28.56 15.09 5.65
C GLY A 32 27.11 14.71 5.97
N TYR A 33 26.16 15.09 5.10
CA TYR A 33 24.76 14.79 5.29
C TYR A 33 24.51 13.28 5.38
N THR A 34 23.64 12.91 6.32
CA THR A 34 23.26 11.52 6.60
C THR A 34 21.77 11.45 6.84
N VAL A 35 21.09 10.54 6.13
CA VAL A 35 19.63 10.37 6.21
C VAL A 35 19.26 9.67 7.52
N SER A 36 18.37 10.26 8.31
CA SER A 36 17.84 9.64 9.53
C SER A 36 16.81 8.54 9.23
N ASP A 37 16.51 7.67 10.19
CA ASP A 37 15.47 6.65 10.02
C ASP A 37 14.07 7.28 9.84
N GLU A 38 13.82 8.39 10.54
CA GLU A 38 12.56 9.14 10.44
C GLU A 38 12.38 9.71 9.04
N GLU A 39 13.37 10.43 8.53
CA GLU A 39 13.38 11.00 7.19
C GLU A 39 13.28 9.93 6.10
N TRP A 40 13.98 8.81 6.27
CA TRP A 40 13.86 7.69 5.33
C TRP A 40 12.44 7.11 5.31
N GLY A 41 11.81 7.01 6.48
CA GLY A 41 10.41 6.64 6.59
C GLY A 41 9.50 7.60 5.83
N GLU A 42 9.66 8.91 6.06
CA GLU A 42 8.88 9.95 5.37
C GLU A 42 9.04 9.87 3.84
N GLU A 43 10.26 9.68 3.34
CA GLU A 43 10.52 9.53 1.91
C GLU A 43 9.82 8.30 1.32
N VAL A 44 9.94 7.13 1.97
CA VAL A 44 9.29 5.88 1.52
C VAL A 44 7.76 6.02 1.51
N TYR A 45 7.19 6.69 2.51
CA TYR A 45 5.75 6.97 2.55
C TYR A 45 5.32 8.05 1.54
N SER A 46 6.19 8.98 1.18
CA SER A 46 5.92 9.94 0.09
C SER A 46 5.70 9.21 -1.24
N TRP A 47 6.38 8.08 -1.46
CA TRP A 47 6.15 7.24 -2.64
C TRP A 47 4.77 6.58 -2.62
N LEU A 48 4.23 6.23 -1.44
CA LEU A 48 2.84 5.77 -1.31
C LEU A 48 1.85 6.87 -1.69
N ASP A 49 2.16 8.11 -1.32
CA ASP A 49 1.34 9.27 -1.70
C ASP A 49 1.40 9.55 -3.20
N ALA A 50 2.57 9.36 -3.83
CA ALA A 50 2.68 9.40 -5.29
C ALA A 50 1.79 8.33 -5.95
N GLU A 51 1.78 7.10 -5.43
CA GLU A 51 0.87 6.05 -5.94
C GLU A 51 -0.61 6.40 -5.73
N ARG A 52 -0.97 7.02 -4.61
CA ARG A 52 -2.34 7.53 -4.39
C ARG A 52 -2.71 8.62 -5.39
N MET A 53 -1.78 9.51 -5.74
CA MET A 53 -2.02 10.53 -6.77
C MET A 53 -2.16 9.91 -8.15
N ASN A 54 -1.29 8.97 -8.52
CA ASN A 54 -1.33 8.26 -9.79
C ASN A 54 -2.65 7.46 -9.96
N LEU A 55 -3.12 6.84 -8.87
CA LEU A 55 -4.35 6.04 -8.86
C LEU A 55 -5.59 6.83 -8.44
N ASN A 56 -5.53 8.17 -8.40
CA ASN A 56 -6.69 9.02 -8.12
C ASN A 56 -7.63 9.09 -9.34
N VAL A 57 -8.18 7.93 -9.71
CA VAL A 57 -9.04 7.73 -10.87
C VAL A 57 -10.31 6.99 -10.44
N GLN A 58 -11.42 7.29 -11.12
CA GLN A 58 -12.70 6.65 -10.84
C GLN A 58 -12.82 5.36 -11.65
N VAL A 59 -13.25 4.28 -11.01
CA VAL A 59 -13.69 3.05 -11.69
C VAL A 59 -15.16 3.18 -12.11
N ASP A 60 -15.55 2.45 -13.16
CA ASP A 60 -16.96 2.32 -13.54
C ASP A 60 -17.66 1.29 -12.65
N GLY A 61 -18.07 1.73 -11.46
CA GLY A 61 -18.69 0.89 -10.44
C GLY A 61 -18.28 1.26 -9.01
N VAL A 62 -18.34 0.30 -8.11
CA VAL A 62 -17.88 0.42 -6.71
C VAL A 62 -16.83 -0.63 -6.40
N ILE A 63 -15.83 -0.25 -5.61
CA ILE A 63 -14.76 -1.17 -5.19
C ILE A 63 -15.24 -1.96 -3.97
N ILE A 64 -15.00 -3.26 -3.97
CA ILE A 64 -15.25 -4.15 -2.85
C ILE A 64 -13.92 -4.79 -2.44
N ALA A 65 -13.60 -4.69 -1.15
CA ALA A 65 -12.47 -5.36 -0.53
C ALA A 65 -12.95 -6.61 0.21
N PHE A 66 -12.47 -7.78 -0.16
CA PHE A 66 -12.70 -9.04 0.56
C PHE A 66 -11.48 -9.35 1.42
N GLY A 67 -11.65 -9.41 2.74
CA GLY A 67 -10.57 -9.66 3.70
C GLY A 67 -10.61 -11.07 4.27
N ASP A 68 -9.49 -11.79 4.19
CA ASP A 68 -9.13 -12.85 5.14
C ASP A 68 -8.28 -12.22 6.25
N LEU A 69 -8.90 -11.97 7.40
CA LEU A 69 -8.35 -11.19 8.49
C LEU A 69 -7.64 -12.09 9.50
N GLY A 70 -6.36 -11.80 9.75
CA GLY A 70 -5.57 -12.45 10.79
C GLY A 70 -5.76 -11.72 12.12
N LEU A 71 -6.50 -12.33 13.05
CA LEU A 71 -6.76 -11.75 14.36
C LEU A 71 -6.13 -12.62 15.46
N TRP A 72 -5.92 -12.07 16.65
CA TRP A 72 -5.39 -12.80 17.82
C TRP A 72 -6.18 -14.08 18.17
N ARG A 73 -7.47 -14.12 17.80
CA ARG A 73 -8.41 -15.24 18.02
C ARG A 73 -8.67 -16.07 16.77
N GLY A 74 -7.71 -16.10 15.84
CA GLY A 74 -7.77 -16.86 14.60
C GLY A 74 -8.32 -16.08 13.41
N ARG A 75 -8.36 -16.74 12.25
CA ARG A 75 -8.77 -16.13 10.98
C ARG A 75 -10.27 -15.88 10.90
N ARG A 76 -10.67 -14.75 10.32
CA ARG A 76 -12.06 -14.44 10.01
C ARG A 76 -12.16 -13.81 8.63
N GLN A 77 -13.25 -14.10 7.93
CA GLN A 77 -13.55 -13.48 6.64
C GLN A 77 -14.50 -12.30 6.84
N GLY A 78 -14.34 -11.29 6.00
CA GLY A 78 -15.23 -10.13 5.94
C GLY A 78 -15.10 -9.41 4.60
N TYR A 79 -15.94 -8.41 4.38
CA TYR A 79 -15.83 -7.53 3.23
C TYR A 79 -16.14 -6.09 3.62
N GLN A 80 -15.67 -5.16 2.81
CA GLN A 80 -16.01 -3.75 2.90
C GLN A 80 -16.29 -3.21 1.50
N ILE A 81 -17.42 -2.54 1.34
CA ILE A 81 -17.72 -1.76 0.14
C ILE A 81 -17.09 -0.39 0.34
N LEU A 82 -16.20 -0.03 -0.58
CA LEU A 82 -15.52 1.26 -0.62
C LEU A 82 -16.28 2.22 -1.56
N GLY A 83 -15.61 3.29 -1.98
CA GLY A 83 -16.10 4.16 -3.05
C GLY A 83 -15.74 3.65 -4.45
N SER A 84 -15.69 4.60 -5.38
CA SER A 84 -15.30 4.37 -6.78
C SER A 84 -13.87 4.84 -7.08
N ASN A 85 -13.18 5.46 -6.11
CA ASN A 85 -11.82 5.95 -6.31
C ASN A 85 -10.80 4.82 -6.07
N LEU A 86 -9.97 4.51 -7.07
CA LEU A 86 -8.97 3.45 -6.95
C LEU A 86 -7.92 3.74 -5.88
N ALA A 87 -7.58 5.01 -5.63
CA ALA A 87 -6.63 5.39 -4.59
C ALA A 87 -7.07 4.99 -3.17
N ASP A 88 -8.38 4.80 -2.94
CA ASP A 88 -8.91 4.43 -1.62
C ASP A 88 -8.47 3.03 -1.17
N ILE A 89 -7.98 2.18 -2.09
CA ILE A 89 -7.47 0.85 -1.73
C ILE A 89 -6.12 0.92 -1.01
N LEU A 90 -5.33 1.97 -1.25
CA LEU A 90 -3.97 2.17 -0.72
C LEU A 90 -3.97 2.79 0.68
N ARG A 91 -4.88 2.33 1.55
CA ARG A 91 -5.04 2.81 2.92
C ARG A 91 -5.05 1.64 3.88
N SER A 92 -4.27 1.77 4.95
CA SER A 92 -4.18 0.80 6.02
C SER A 92 -3.64 1.48 7.27
N SER A 93 -4.05 0.98 8.43
CA SER A 93 -3.46 1.34 9.73
C SER A 93 -2.55 0.22 10.27
N CYS A 94 -2.22 -0.76 9.43
CA CYS A 94 -1.32 -1.85 9.80
C CYS A 94 0.15 -1.41 9.65
N ASP A 95 1.05 -2.12 10.33
CA ASP A 95 2.46 -1.76 10.42
C ASP A 95 3.20 -2.05 9.10
N ASP A 96 3.00 -3.25 8.53
CA ASP A 96 3.55 -3.62 7.22
C ASP A 96 2.45 -3.72 6.18
N ASN A 97 2.63 -3.07 5.03
CA ASN A 97 1.62 -3.01 3.99
C ASN A 97 2.25 -3.20 2.61
N GLU A 98 1.62 -4.07 1.83
CA GLU A 98 1.99 -4.32 0.44
C GLU A 98 0.74 -4.43 -0.41
N TRP A 99 0.70 -3.70 -1.52
CA TRP A 99 -0.31 -3.82 -2.56
C TRP A 99 0.32 -4.28 -3.86
N TYR A 100 -0.33 -5.22 -4.54
CA TYR A 100 0.22 -5.82 -5.76
C TYR A 100 -0.86 -6.38 -6.68
N GLY A 101 -0.55 -6.44 -7.97
CA GLY A 101 -1.26 -7.26 -8.95
C GLY A 101 -0.76 -8.69 -8.96
N ASP A 102 -1.65 -9.69 -8.96
CA ASP A 102 -1.27 -11.11 -9.11
C ASP A 102 -1.27 -11.61 -10.58
N GLY A 103 -1.62 -10.72 -11.51
CA GLY A 103 -1.82 -10.99 -12.95
C GLY A 103 -3.29 -11.00 -13.36
N TYR A 104 -4.22 -11.12 -12.41
CA TYR A 104 -5.67 -11.03 -12.65
C TYR A 104 -6.36 -10.02 -11.74
N ASN A 105 -5.86 -9.84 -10.52
CA ASN A 105 -6.54 -9.15 -9.43
C ASN A 105 -5.57 -8.23 -8.71
N ILE A 106 -6.10 -7.20 -8.07
CA ILE A 106 -5.37 -6.39 -7.10
C ILE A 106 -5.55 -7.03 -5.72
N ARG A 107 -4.44 -7.15 -4.99
CA ARG A 107 -4.39 -7.73 -3.66
C ARG A 107 -3.62 -6.84 -2.70
N ALA A 108 -3.84 -7.06 -1.41
CA ALA A 108 -2.97 -6.55 -0.37
C ALA A 108 -2.58 -7.62 0.65
N ARG A 109 -1.40 -7.43 1.25
CA ARG A 109 -0.94 -8.11 2.46
C ARG A 109 -0.68 -7.01 3.49
N LEU A 110 -1.46 -7.00 4.58
CA LEU A 110 -1.41 -5.98 5.62
C LEU A 110 -1.15 -6.66 6.97
N THR A 111 0.02 -6.46 7.57
CA THR A 111 0.44 -7.13 8.81
C THR A 111 0.43 -6.17 9.99
N HIS A 112 -0.13 -6.61 11.10
CA HIS A 112 -0.14 -5.93 12.38
C HIS A 112 0.23 -6.94 13.48
N HIS A 113 0.43 -6.46 14.72
CA HIS A 113 0.84 -7.29 15.86
C HIS A 113 0.08 -8.62 16.04
N ASP A 114 -1.23 -8.63 15.78
CA ASP A 114 -2.13 -9.78 15.96
C ASP A 114 -2.17 -10.75 14.76
N GLY A 115 -1.63 -10.38 13.60
CA GLY A 115 -1.68 -11.22 12.41
C GLY A 115 -1.54 -10.47 11.08
N THR A 116 -1.77 -11.20 9.99
CA THR A 116 -1.74 -10.67 8.63
C THR A 116 -3.10 -10.79 7.97
N ASN A 117 -3.59 -9.66 7.48
CA ASN A 117 -4.78 -9.55 6.64
C ASN A 117 -4.39 -9.73 5.17
N TYR A 118 -5.14 -10.55 4.45
CA TYR A 118 -5.04 -10.69 3.01
C TYR A 118 -6.29 -10.13 2.38
N VAL A 119 -6.14 -9.16 1.48
CA VAL A 119 -7.26 -8.47 0.84
C VAL A 119 -7.28 -8.75 -0.65
N LEU A 120 -8.46 -9.03 -1.18
CA LEU A 120 -8.75 -9.09 -2.62
C LEU A 120 -9.68 -7.93 -2.98
N TYR A 121 -9.28 -7.10 -3.94
CA TYR A 121 -10.11 -6.01 -4.43
C TYR A 121 -10.82 -6.38 -5.74
N ARG A 122 -12.09 -6.00 -5.84
CA ARG A 122 -12.96 -6.20 -7.02
C ARG A 122 -13.76 -4.95 -7.31
N VAL A 123 -14.26 -4.83 -8.53
CA VAL A 123 -15.24 -3.81 -8.92
C VAL A 123 -16.58 -4.51 -9.18
N ALA A 124 -17.64 -4.02 -8.52
CA ALA A 124 -19.02 -4.35 -8.85
C ALA A 124 -19.67 -3.19 -9.60
N LYS A 125 -20.67 -3.47 -10.44
CA LYS A 125 -21.30 -2.45 -11.29
C LYS A 125 -22.03 -1.38 -10.48
N SER A 126 -22.57 -1.75 -9.32
CA SER A 126 -23.32 -0.86 -8.44
C SER A 126 -23.16 -1.29 -6.99
N ARG A 127 -23.55 -0.41 -6.07
CA ARG A 127 -23.60 -0.74 -4.64
C ARG A 127 -24.60 -1.86 -4.34
N GLU A 128 -25.73 -1.89 -5.04
CA GLU A 128 -26.73 -2.95 -4.89
C GLU A 128 -26.18 -4.32 -5.32
N ASP A 129 -25.39 -4.36 -6.39
CA ASP A 129 -24.71 -5.58 -6.84
C ASP A 129 -23.59 -6.01 -5.87
N ALA A 130 -22.99 -5.05 -5.16
CA ALA A 130 -21.95 -5.32 -4.16
C ALA A 130 -22.50 -5.90 -2.84
N GLU A 131 -23.77 -5.62 -2.53
CA GLU A 131 -24.44 -6.06 -1.30
C GLU A 131 -25.12 -7.43 -1.43
N ARG A 132 -25.15 -8.01 -2.63
CA ARG A 132 -25.75 -9.32 -2.96
C ARG A 132 -24.74 -10.46 -2.90
#